data_AF-A0A2L2P6R7-F1
#
_entry.id   AF-A0A2L2P6R7-F1
#
_cell.length_a   1.000
_cell.length_b   1.000
_cell.length_c   1.000
_cell.angle_alpha   90.00
_cell.angle_beta   90.00
_cell.angle_gamma   90.00
#
_symmetry.space_group_name_H-M   'P 1'
#
loop_
_entity.id
_entity.type
_entity.pdbx_description
1 polymer ?
#
loop_
_entity_poly.entity_id
_entity_poly.type
_entity_poly.pdbx_seq_one_letter_code
_entity_poly.pdbx_strand_id
1 'polypeptide(L)'
;MTDSELYDFVRVEAGRINEESYADVVLSDDTVLADDLDIDSLAMLELCIRVEEVFGVAVADEVAAEIKTVGDLRRFLDSAETVRA
;
A
#
# COMPACT_ATOMS: atom_id res chain seq x y z
N MET A 1 1.02 -4.85 12.86
CA MET A 1 -0.16 -4.13 12.30
C MET A 1 -1.29 -5.14 12.04
N THR A 2 -2.56 -4.76 12.14
CA THR A 2 -3.71 -5.63 11.80
C THR A 2 -4.19 -5.41 10.36
N ASP A 3 -4.88 -6.39 9.75
CA ASP A 3 -5.38 -6.27 8.36
C ASP A 3 -6.29 -5.04 8.18
N SER A 4 -7.10 -4.72 9.19
CA SER A 4 -7.99 -3.56 9.15
C SER A 4 -7.22 -2.24 9.14
N GLU A 5 -6.08 -2.15 9.83
CA GLU A 5 -5.25 -0.93 9.84
C GLU A 5 -4.57 -0.72 8.50
N LEU A 6 -4.11 -1.81 7.86
CA LEU A 6 -3.51 -1.73 6.52
C LEU A 6 -4.54 -1.27 5.49
N TYR A 7 -5.73 -1.86 5.49
CA TYR A 7 -6.77 -1.52 4.53
C TYR A 7 -7.24 -0.07 4.72
N ASP A 8 -7.40 0.38 5.97
CA ASP A 8 -7.74 1.79 6.24
C ASP A 8 -6.64 2.73 5.74
N PHE A 9 -5.37 2.40 6.00
CA PHE A 9 -4.22 3.16 5.50
C PHE A 9 -4.22 3.24 3.97
N VAL A 10 -4.30 2.11 3.27
CA VAL A 10 -4.27 2.07 1.80
C VAL A 10 -5.43 2.89 1.23
N ARG A 11 -6.63 2.74 1.78
CA ARG A 11 -7.80 3.52 1.35
C ARG A 11 -7.58 5.02 1.50
N VAL A 12 -7.06 5.46 2.64
CA VAL A 12 -6.85 6.88 2.94
C VAL A 12 -5.76 7.47 2.06
N GLU A 13 -4.62 6.78 1.91
CA GLU A 13 -3.52 7.29 1.10
C GLU A 13 -3.85 7.23 -0.40
N ALA A 14 -4.48 6.15 -0.89
CA ALA A 14 -4.94 6.09 -2.28
C ALA A 14 -5.87 7.26 -2.61
N GLY A 15 -6.82 7.56 -1.72
CA GLY A 15 -7.74 8.68 -1.94
C GLY A 15 -7.06 10.04 -1.92
N ARG A 16 -5.99 10.21 -1.14
CA ARG A 16 -5.19 11.43 -1.15
C ARG A 16 -4.40 11.59 -2.44
N ILE A 17 -3.77 10.51 -2.90
CA ILE A 17 -2.90 10.52 -4.08
C ILE A 17 -3.72 10.78 -5.35
N ASN A 18 -4.88 10.13 -5.47
CA ASN A 18 -5.73 10.25 -6.64
C ASN A 18 -6.75 11.39 -6.56
N GLU A 19 -6.74 12.15 -5.46
CA GLU A 19 -7.74 13.20 -5.17
C GLU A 19 -9.19 12.68 -5.27
N GLU A 20 -9.40 11.40 -4.93
CA GLU A 20 -10.68 10.68 -5.01
C GLU A 20 -11.04 10.01 -3.67
N SER A 21 -12.31 9.64 -3.46
CA SER A 21 -12.74 8.95 -2.23
C SER A 21 -13.05 7.49 -2.50
N TYR A 22 -12.32 6.60 -1.83
CA TYR A 22 -12.56 5.14 -1.84
C TYR A 22 -13.31 4.65 -0.60
N ALA A 23 -14.04 5.53 0.11
CA ALA A 23 -14.73 5.20 1.37
C ALA A 23 -15.65 3.97 1.24
N ASP A 24 -16.34 3.82 0.11
CA ASP A 24 -17.28 2.71 -0.14
C ASP A 24 -16.62 1.43 -0.70
N VAL A 25 -15.31 1.45 -1.01
CA VAL A 25 -14.60 0.32 -1.62
C VAL A 25 -14.16 -0.70 -0.59
N VAL A 26 -14.66 -1.93 -0.66
CA VAL A 26 -14.21 -3.00 0.26
C VAL A 26 -12.86 -3.53 -0.21
N LEU A 27 -11.81 -3.26 0.56
CA LEU A 27 -10.47 -3.77 0.29
C LEU A 27 -10.30 -5.19 0.83
N SER A 28 -9.52 -5.97 0.10
CA SER A 28 -9.11 -7.32 0.44
C SER A 28 -7.69 -7.57 -0.07
N ASP A 29 -7.07 -8.68 0.32
CA ASP A 29 -5.75 -9.08 -0.21
C ASP A 29 -5.72 -9.17 -1.74
N ASP A 30 -6.83 -9.55 -2.37
CA ASP A 30 -6.95 -9.70 -3.82
C ASP A 30 -7.17 -8.37 -4.56
N THR A 31 -7.38 -7.26 -3.83
CA THR A 31 -7.57 -5.94 -4.42
C THR A 31 -6.29 -5.50 -5.14
N VAL A 32 -6.43 -5.18 -6.42
CA VAL A 32 -5.33 -4.74 -7.30
C VAL A 32 -5.22 -3.23 -7.22
N LEU A 33 -4.06 -2.72 -6.81
CA LEU A 33 -3.87 -1.29 -6.58
C LEU A 33 -4.12 -0.47 -7.86
N ALA A 34 -3.60 -0.92 -9.00
CA ALA A 34 -3.76 -0.22 -10.26
C ALA A 34 -5.21 -0.28 -10.80
N ASP A 35 -5.87 -1.45 -10.72
CA ASP A 35 -7.18 -1.65 -11.35
C ASP A 35 -8.37 -1.23 -10.46
N ASP A 36 -8.28 -1.45 -9.13
CA ASP A 36 -9.38 -1.18 -8.20
C ASP A 36 -9.28 0.20 -7.53
N LEU A 37 -8.06 0.73 -7.40
CA LEU A 37 -7.78 1.99 -6.71
C LEU A 37 -7.15 3.05 -7.60
N ASP A 38 -7.03 2.82 -8.92
CA ASP A 38 -6.43 3.75 -9.88
C ASP A 38 -5.00 4.19 -9.47
N ILE A 39 -4.25 3.30 -8.80
CA ILE A 39 -2.86 3.57 -8.40
C ILE A 39 -1.93 3.28 -9.58
N ASP A 40 -1.69 4.31 -10.39
CA ASP A 40 -0.69 4.30 -11.46
C ASP A 40 0.75 4.20 -10.93
N SER A 41 1.73 4.02 -11.82
CA SER A 41 3.15 3.91 -11.44
C SER A 41 3.70 5.11 -10.67
N LEU A 42 3.19 6.32 -10.91
CA LEU A 42 3.55 7.52 -10.14
C LEU A 42 2.90 7.52 -8.76
N ALA A 43 1.62 7.16 -8.69
CA ALA A 43 0.87 7.03 -7.44
C ALA A 43 1.46 5.94 -6.56
N MET A 44 1.95 4.85 -7.15
CA MET A 44 2.63 3.77 -6.46
C MET A 44 3.92 4.25 -5.77
N LEU A 45 4.69 5.11 -6.43
CA LEU A 45 5.90 5.69 -5.85
C LEU A 45 5.55 6.56 -4.63
N GLU A 46 4.49 7.37 -4.72
CA GLU A 46 4.02 8.18 -3.60
C GLU A 46 3.49 7.32 -2.44
N LEU A 47 2.70 6.28 -2.74
CA LEU A 47 2.21 5.32 -1.75
C LEU A 47 3.39 4.64 -1.03
N CYS A 48 4.42 4.21 -1.75
CA CYS A 48 5.64 3.64 -1.17
C CYS A 48 6.31 4.63 -0.22
N ILE A 49 6.49 5.89 -0.60
CA ILE A 49 7.06 6.92 0.29
C ILE A 49 6.22 7.06 1.56
N ARG A 50 4.89 7.11 1.44
CA ARG A 50 3.99 7.18 2.60
C ARG A 50 4.10 5.97 3.50
N VAL A 51 4.25 4.78 2.92
CA VAL A 51 4.50 3.53 3.63
C VAL A 51 5.84 3.59 4.39
N GLU A 52 6.91 4.04 3.75
CA GLU A 52 8.22 4.22 4.39
C GLU A 52 8.16 5.20 5.56
N GLU A 53 7.47 6.34 5.40
CA GLU A 53 7.35 7.35 6.44
C GLU A 53 6.51 6.90 7.63
N VAL A 54 5.37 6.23 7.37
CA VAL A 54 4.42 5.83 8.42
C VAL A 54 4.88 4.57 9.16
N PHE A 55 5.40 3.58 8.43
CA PHE A 55 5.84 2.31 9.02
C PHE A 55 7.34 2.29 9.33
N GLY A 56 8.11 3.27 8.84
CA GLY A 56 9.57 3.34 9.01
C GLY A 56 10.30 2.25 8.22
N VAL A 57 9.69 1.70 7.19
CA VAL A 57 10.30 0.67 6.34
C VAL A 57 11.07 1.32 5.18
N ALA A 58 11.86 0.53 4.46
CA ALA A 58 12.50 0.97 3.21
C ALA A 58 12.02 0.05 2.08
N VAL A 59 11.39 0.64 1.08
CA VAL A 59 10.84 -0.04 -0.09
C VAL A 59 11.80 0.19 -1.25
N ALA A 60 12.52 -0.85 -1.66
CA ALA A 60 13.35 -0.75 -2.86
C ALA A 60 12.48 -0.70 -4.12
N ASP A 61 12.93 0.00 -5.18
CA ASP A 61 12.25 0.06 -6.48
C ASP A 61 11.84 -1.32 -7.02
N GLU A 62 12.73 -2.32 -6.89
CA GLU A 62 12.47 -3.69 -7.33
C GLU A 62 11.29 -4.32 -6.58
N VAL A 63 11.13 -4.01 -5.30
CA VAL A 63 10.02 -4.49 -4.48
C VAL A 63 8.75 -3.71 -4.76
N ALA A 64 8.85 -2.38 -4.90
CA ALA A 64 7.72 -1.53 -5.29
C ALA A 64 7.08 -1.99 -6.60
N ALA A 65 7.90 -2.40 -7.59
CA ALA A 65 7.43 -2.94 -8.86
C ALA A 65 6.72 -4.30 -8.75
N GLU A 66 7.04 -5.08 -7.72
CA GLU A 66 6.42 -6.38 -7.45
C GLU A 66 5.11 -6.27 -6.64
N ILE A 67 4.89 -5.15 -5.94
CA ILE A 67 3.65 -4.90 -5.19
C ILE A 67 2.54 -4.53 -6.18
N LYS A 68 1.63 -5.47 -6.43
CA LYS A 68 0.47 -5.28 -7.32
C LYS A 68 -0.85 -5.23 -6.56
N THR A 69 -0.93 -5.98 -5.47
CA THR A 69 -2.13 -6.11 -4.66
C THR A 69 -1.91 -5.58 -3.25
N VAL A 70 -3.01 -5.28 -2.56
CA VAL A 70 -2.98 -4.94 -1.13
C VAL A 70 -2.37 -6.08 -0.30
N GLY A 71 -2.59 -7.34 -0.71
CA GLY A 71 -1.99 -8.50 -0.06
C GLY A 71 -0.47 -8.58 -0.24
N ASP A 72 0.06 -8.13 -1.38
CA ASP A 72 1.51 -8.05 -1.59
C ASP A 72 2.14 -6.97 -0.71
N LEU A 73 1.48 -5.81 -0.59
CA LEU A 73 1.90 -4.75 0.33
C LEU A 73 1.91 -5.24 1.78
N ARG A 74 0.91 -6.02 2.19
CA ARG A 74 0.85 -6.65 3.52
C ARG A 74 2.05 -7.56 3.76
N ARG A 75 2.30 -8.49 2.83
CA ARG A 75 3.42 -9.45 2.93
C ARG A 75 4.76 -8.75 3.01
N PHE A 76 4.91 -7.66 2.26
CA PHE A 76 6.09 -6.81 2.33
C PHE A 76 6.25 -6.20 3.72
N LEU A 77 5.20 -5.60 4.29
CA LEU A 77 5.23 -4.99 5.62
C LEU A 77 5.54 -6.01 6.72
N ASP A 78 4.92 -7.19 6.68
CA ASP A 78 5.20 -8.27 7.63
C ASP A 78 6.67 -8.75 7.54
N SER A 79 7.21 -8.82 6.32
CA SER A 79 8.61 -9.19 6.08
C SER A 79 9.57 -8.10 6.55
N ALA A 80 9.23 -6.82 6.31
CA ALA A 80 10.05 -5.67 6.68
C ALA A 80 10.07 -5.44 8.20
N GLU A 81 8.96 -5.69 8.92
CA GLU A 81 8.90 -5.63 10.38
C GLU A 81 9.87 -6.64 11.03
N THR A 82 10.05 -7.81 10.40
CA THR A 82 10.92 -8.88 10.91
C THR A 82 12.42 -8.53 10.85
N VAL A 83 12.85 -7.64 9.95
CA VAL A 83 14.27 -7.27 9.79
C VAL A 83 14.73 -6.25 10.84
N ARG A 84 13.81 -5.65 11.62
CA ARG A 84 14.11 -4.70 12.69
C ARG A 84 14.45 -5.35 14.05
N ALA A 85 14.72 -6.65 14.10
CA ALA A 85 15.08 -7.38 15.33
C ALA A 85 16.58 -7.33 15.68
#